data_AF-A0A1J3JMI6-F1
#
_entry.id   AF-A0A1J3JMI6-F1
#
_cell.length_a   1.000
_cell.length_b   1.000
_cell.length_c   1.000
_cell.angle_alpha   90.00
_cell.angle_beta   90.00
_cell.angle_gamma   90.00
#
_symmetry.space_group_name_H-M   'P 1'
#
loop_
_entity.id
_entity.type
_entity.pdbx_description
1 polymer ?
#
loop_
_entity_poly.entity_id
_entity_poly.type
_entity_poly.pdbx_seq_one_letter_code
_entity_poly.pdbx_strand_id
1 'polypeptide(L)'
;MRTGAYTVHQTLTPEAASALKQSLTLARRRGHSQVTPLHVASTLLTSTRSNLFRRACLKSHPYTALGRQMAHPSLHCRALELCFNVALNRLPTNPNPLFQTQPSLSNALVAALKRAQAHQRRGCVEQQQSQQNQPFLAVK
;
A
#
# COMPACT_ATOMS: atom_id res chain seq x y z
N MET A 1 20.35 -10.79 -12.20
CA MET A 1 19.04 -11.20 -11.62
C MET A 1 17.94 -10.14 -11.87
N ARG A 2 17.53 -9.90 -13.13
CA ARG A 2 16.60 -8.80 -13.51
C ARG A 2 15.15 -9.26 -13.77
N THR A 3 14.89 -10.57 -13.79
CA THR A 3 13.62 -11.17 -14.23
C THR A 3 12.46 -11.00 -13.25
N GLY A 4 12.72 -10.76 -11.96
CA GLY A 4 11.68 -10.69 -10.94
C GLY A 4 10.89 -9.38 -10.86
N ALA A 5 11.35 -8.30 -11.51
CA ALA A 5 10.65 -7.00 -11.48
C ALA A 5 9.58 -6.91 -12.58
N TYR A 6 9.79 -7.58 -13.72
CA TYR A 6 8.87 -7.57 -14.85
C TYR A 6 7.58 -8.36 -14.58
N THR A 7 7.68 -9.50 -13.87
CA THR A 7 6.52 -10.31 -13.48
C THR A 7 5.66 -9.64 -12.42
N VAL A 8 6.23 -8.72 -11.63
CA VAL A 8 5.47 -7.92 -10.66
C VAL A 8 4.50 -6.98 -11.36
N HIS A 9 4.89 -6.40 -12.50
CA HIS A 9 4.05 -5.44 -13.21
C HIS A 9 2.86 -6.09 -13.95
N GLN A 10 3.00 -7.34 -14.40
CA GLN A 10 2.01 -8.07 -15.20
C GLN A 10 0.75 -8.54 -14.43
N THR A 11 0.69 -8.34 -13.12
CA THR A 11 -0.42 -8.84 -12.27
C THR A 11 -0.95 -7.79 -11.29
N LEU A 12 -0.48 -6.53 -11.39
CA LEU A 12 -1.04 -5.45 -10.60
C LEU A 12 -2.38 -5.02 -11.18
N THR A 13 -3.35 -4.72 -10.31
CA THR A 13 -4.57 -4.05 -10.73
C THR A 13 -4.21 -2.65 -11.27
N PRO A 14 -5.02 -2.07 -12.18
CA PRO A 14 -4.75 -0.73 -12.71
C PRO A 14 -4.66 0.33 -11.60
N GLU A 15 -5.43 0.20 -10.52
CA GLU A 15 -5.36 1.08 -9.36
C GLU A 15 -4.01 0.98 -8.66
N ALA A 16 -3.53 -0.25 -8.40
CA ALA A 16 -2.25 -0.52 -7.76
C ALA A 16 -1.08 -0.01 -8.61
N ALA A 17 -1.12 -0.23 -9.93
CA ALA A 17 -0.13 0.31 -10.85
C ALA A 17 -0.12 1.86 -10.83
N SER A 18 -1.31 2.48 -10.79
CA SER A 18 -1.41 3.94 -10.71
C SER A 18 -0.86 4.50 -9.40
N ALA A 19 -1.10 3.82 -8.27
CA ALA A 19 -0.55 4.20 -6.97
C ALA A 19 0.98 4.07 -6.95
N LEU A 20 1.54 3.03 -7.56
CA LEU A 20 2.99 2.86 -7.70
C LEU A 20 3.61 3.96 -8.57
N LYS A 21 2.95 4.34 -9.68
CA LYS A 21 3.38 5.46 -10.53
C LYS A 21 3.37 6.79 -9.77
N GLN A 22 2.33 7.06 -8.99
CA GLN A 22 2.26 8.26 -8.14
C GLN A 22 3.36 8.24 -7.06
N SER A 23 3.67 7.08 -6.49
CA SER A 23 4.75 6.90 -5.52
C SER A 23 6.13 7.16 -6.13
N LEU A 24 6.33 6.79 -7.40
CA LEU A 24 7.55 7.11 -8.14
C LEU A 24 7.71 8.61 -8.34
N THR A 25 6.63 9.30 -8.74
CA THR A 25 6.62 10.77 -8.86
C THR A 25 6.89 11.44 -7.51
N LEU A 26 6.35 10.91 -6.42
CA LEU A 26 6.62 11.40 -5.06
C LEU A 26 8.11 11.27 -4.70
N ALA A 27 8.72 10.10 -4.95
CA ALA A 27 10.15 9.88 -4.68
C ALA A 27 11.04 10.83 -5.50
N ARG A 28 10.74 11.00 -6.80
CA ARG A 28 11.44 11.95 -7.67
C ARG A 28 11.36 13.38 -7.15
N ARG A 29 10.17 13.85 -6.80
CA ARG A 29 9.95 15.20 -6.29
C ARG A 29 10.71 15.48 -4.99
N ARG A 30 10.92 14.45 -4.17
CA ARG A 30 11.70 14.55 -2.93
C ARG A 30 13.21 14.32 -3.12
N GLY A 31 13.67 14.02 -4.33
CA GLY A 31 15.08 13.71 -4.57
C GLY A 31 15.53 12.37 -3.99
N HIS A 32 14.62 11.42 -3.78
CA HIS A 32 14.93 10.09 -3.27
C HIS A 32 15.31 9.15 -4.43
N SER A 33 16.42 8.43 -4.27
CA SER A 33 16.93 7.48 -5.26
C SER A 33 16.14 6.17 -5.35
N GLN A 34 15.30 5.88 -4.34
CA GLN A 34 14.52 4.65 -4.26
C GLN A 34 13.06 4.91 -3.85
N VAL A 35 12.15 4.15 -4.47
CA VAL A 35 10.76 4.03 -4.01
C VAL A 35 10.70 2.97 -2.91
N THR A 36 10.20 3.38 -1.76
CA THR A 36 10.05 2.55 -0.55
C THR A 36 8.58 2.28 -0.23
N PRO A 37 8.25 1.28 0.59
CA PRO A 37 6.87 1.08 1.06
C PRO A 37 6.25 2.33 1.70
N LEU A 38 7.08 3.20 2.30
CA LEU A 38 6.65 4.47 2.88
C LEU A 38 6.07 5.44 1.84
N HIS A 39 6.65 5.50 0.63
CA HIS A 39 6.13 6.32 -0.47
C HIS A 39 4.76 5.82 -0.92
N VAL A 40 4.59 4.50 -0.98
CA VAL A 40 3.32 3.86 -1.35
C VAL A 40 2.26 4.09 -0.28
N ALA A 41 2.61 3.90 1.00
CA ALA A 41 1.71 4.16 2.13
C ALA A 41 1.26 5.63 2.17
N SER A 42 2.19 6.58 1.99
CA SER A 42 1.87 8.01 1.90
C SER A 42 0.92 8.30 0.74
N THR A 43 1.22 7.76 -0.45
CA THR A 43 0.41 7.96 -1.66
C THR A 43 -1.00 7.39 -1.49
N LEU A 44 -1.13 6.19 -0.93
CA LEU A 44 -2.44 5.56 -0.67
C LEU A 44 -3.24 6.31 0.39
N LEU A 45 -2.59 6.86 1.42
CA LEU A 45 -3.26 7.64 2.47
C LEU A 45 -3.78 8.99 1.96
N THR A 46 -3.07 9.63 1.03
CA THR A 46 -3.46 10.91 0.41
C THR A 46 -4.28 10.77 -0.86
N SER A 47 -4.53 9.53 -1.33
CA SER A 47 -5.27 9.30 -2.57
C SER A 47 -6.74 9.66 -2.40
N THR A 48 -7.23 10.57 -3.24
CA THR A 48 -8.66 10.93 -3.30
C THR A 48 -9.49 9.89 -4.04
N ARG A 49 -8.85 9.02 -4.83
CA ARG A 49 -9.51 7.98 -5.64
C ARG A 49 -9.90 6.74 -4.86
N SER A 50 -9.34 6.55 -3.66
CA SER A 50 -9.65 5.40 -2.81
C SER A 50 -9.40 5.72 -1.34
N ASN A 51 -10.38 5.43 -0.49
CA ASN A 51 -10.26 5.53 0.96
C ASN A 51 -9.95 4.16 1.63
N LEU A 52 -9.63 3.13 0.84
CA LEU A 52 -9.46 1.76 1.35
C LEU A 52 -8.34 1.66 2.37
N PHE A 53 -7.21 2.32 2.13
CA PHE A 53 -6.09 2.31 3.07
C PHE A 53 -6.47 2.99 4.40
N ARG A 54 -7.16 4.14 4.32
CA ARG A 54 -7.69 4.83 5.50
C ARG A 54 -8.64 3.94 6.30
N ARG A 55 -9.60 3.30 5.62
CA ARG A 55 -10.56 2.36 6.25
C ARG A 55 -9.85 1.15 6.86
N ALA A 56 -8.84 0.60 6.19
CA ALA A 56 -8.05 -0.52 6.70
C ALA A 56 -7.29 -0.13 7.97
N CYS A 57 -6.66 1.06 8.00
CA CYS A 57 -6.00 1.58 9.20
C CYS A 57 -6.96 1.78 10.37
N LEU A 58 -8.21 2.18 10.11
CA LEU A 58 -9.22 2.30 11.17
C LEU A 58 -9.69 0.92 11.67
N LYS A 59 -9.93 -0.02 10.75
CA LYS A 59 -10.33 -1.40 11.09
C LYS A 59 -9.26 -2.17 11.85
N SER A 60 -7.98 -1.92 11.58
CA SER A 60 -6.87 -2.61 12.27
C SER A 60 -6.68 -2.17 13.72
N HIS A 61 -7.37 -1.10 14.16
CA HIS A 61 -7.33 -0.60 15.53
C HIS A 61 -8.73 -0.67 16.18
N PRO A 62 -9.30 -1.87 16.37
CA PRO A 62 -10.64 -2.01 16.93
C PRO A 62 -10.71 -1.62 18.42
N TYR A 63 -9.58 -1.64 19.13
CA TYR A 63 -9.49 -1.36 20.57
C TYR A 63 -8.21 -0.62 20.92
N THR A 64 -8.29 0.70 21.18
CA THR A 64 -7.22 1.39 21.89
C THR A 64 -7.31 1.03 23.37
N ALA A 65 -6.63 -0.06 23.76
CA ALA A 65 -6.06 -0.48 25.06
C ALA A 65 -6.77 -0.18 26.40
N LEU A 66 -7.95 0.44 26.45
CA LEU A 66 -8.59 0.88 27.69
C LEU A 66 -10.11 1.07 27.54
N GLY A 67 -10.76 0.34 26.62
CA GLY A 67 -12.22 0.42 26.40
C GLY A 67 -12.73 1.77 25.86
N ARG A 68 -11.84 2.74 25.62
CA ARG A 68 -12.20 4.01 24.97
C ARG A 68 -12.28 3.80 23.47
N GLN A 69 -13.47 4.02 22.92
CA GLN A 69 -13.71 4.21 21.50
C GLN A 69 -12.70 5.22 20.95
N MET A 70 -12.10 4.94 19.78
CA MET A 70 -11.17 5.86 19.11
C MET A 70 -11.90 7.19 18.88
N ALA A 71 -11.64 8.17 19.75
CA ALA A 71 -12.44 9.39 19.82
C ALA A 71 -12.41 10.19 18.50
N HIS A 72 -11.34 10.04 17.70
CA HIS A 72 -11.16 10.81 16.46
C HIS A 72 -10.45 10.02 15.34
N PRO A 73 -11.19 9.25 14.53
CA PRO A 73 -10.66 8.54 13.35
C PRO A 73 -9.95 9.45 12.34
N SER A 74 -10.46 10.68 12.17
CA SER A 74 -9.89 11.71 11.31
C SER A 74 -8.50 12.15 11.78
N LEU A 75 -8.32 12.31 13.08
CA LEU A 75 -7.07 12.72 13.71
C LEU A 75 -6.00 11.64 13.58
N HIS A 76 -6.35 10.36 13.73
CA HIS A 76 -5.40 9.26 13.55
C HIS A 76 -4.80 9.23 12.13
N CYS A 77 -5.64 9.40 11.12
CA CYS A 77 -5.19 9.41 9.74
C CYS A 77 -4.34 10.65 9.42
N ARG A 78 -4.67 11.79 10.04
CA ARG A 78 -3.86 13.01 9.95
C ARG A 78 -2.49 12.84 10.65
N ALA A 79 -2.46 12.16 11.79
CA ALA A 79 -1.22 11.83 12.48
C ALA A 79 -0.34 10.89 11.61
N LEU A 80 -0.93 9.86 11.00
CA LEU A 80 -0.21 8.99 10.05
C LEU A 80 0.38 9.78 8.87
N GLU A 81 -0.39 10.71 8.30
CA GLU A 81 0.07 11.57 7.22
C GLU A 81 1.29 12.40 7.65
N LEU A 82 1.26 12.98 8.86
CA LEU A 82 2.38 13.71 9.43
C LEU A 82 3.59 12.80 9.68
N CYS A 83 3.39 11.64 10.29
CA CYS A 83 4.45 10.67 10.58
C CYS A 83 5.15 10.22 9.29
N PHE A 84 4.38 9.92 8.24
CA PHE A 84 4.95 9.55 6.95
C PHE A 84 5.73 10.70 6.32
N ASN A 85 5.23 11.93 6.40
CA ASN A 85 5.96 13.10 5.91
C ASN A 85 7.30 13.30 6.64
N VAL A 86 7.31 13.22 7.97
CA VAL A 86 8.52 13.33 8.79
C VAL A 86 9.51 12.21 8.44
N ALA A 87 9.04 10.96 8.35
CA ALA A 87 9.88 9.83 8.00
C ALA A 87 10.47 9.95 6.58
N LEU A 88 9.69 10.44 5.62
CA LEU A 88 10.18 10.71 4.26
C LEU A 88 11.23 11.82 4.24
N ASN A 89 11.08 12.88 5.05
CA ASN A 89 12.06 13.97 5.13
C ASN A 89 13.39 13.55 5.78
N ARG A 90 13.42 12.41 6.48
CA ARG A 90 14.63 11.85 7.08
C ARG A 90 15.39 10.90 6.14
N LEU A 91 14.84 10.59 4.96
CA LEU A 91 15.51 9.71 4.02
C LEU A 91 16.68 10.43 3.34
N PRO A 92 17.75 9.71 2.95
CA PRO A 92 18.84 10.30 2.19
C PRO A 92 18.34 10.86 0.85
N THR A 93 18.66 12.13 0.59
CA THR A 93 18.37 12.80 -0.68
C THR A 93 19.62 12.82 -1.54
N ASN A 94 19.45 12.67 -2.85
CA ASN A 94 20.55 12.88 -3.79
C ASN A 94 20.69 14.38 -4.06
N PRO A 95 21.80 15.04 -3.67
CA PRO A 95 21.96 16.49 -3.82
C PRO A 95 22.17 16.94 -5.28
N ASN A 96 22.33 16.02 -6.23
CA ASN A 96 22.59 16.34 -7.64
C ASN A 96 21.32 16.23 -8.50
N PRO A 97 20.58 17.34 -8.75
CA PRO A 97 19.40 17.34 -9.60
C PRO A 97 19.69 17.08 -11.08
N LEU A 98 20.93 17.28 -11.53
CA LEU A 98 21.34 17.07 -12.92
C LEU A 98 21.41 15.59 -13.34
N PHE A 99 21.48 14.68 -12.37
CA PHE A 99 21.46 13.22 -12.59
C PHE A 99 20.22 12.59 -11.96
N GLN A 100 19.04 13.21 -12.13
CA GLN A 100 17.76 12.62 -11.73
C GLN A 100 17.44 11.37 -12.57
N THR A 101 18.10 10.28 -12.22
CA THR A 101 17.77 8.94 -12.69
C THR A 101 16.41 8.52 -12.12
N GLN A 102 15.71 7.67 -12.86
CA GLN A 102 14.44 7.11 -12.38
C GLN A 102 14.68 6.37 -11.06
N PRO A 103 13.91 6.67 -9.98
CA PRO A 103 14.09 5.97 -8.72
C PRO A 103 13.86 4.47 -8.90
N SER A 104 14.75 3.66 -8.34
CA SER A 104 14.61 2.21 -8.36
C SER A 104 13.63 1.73 -7.29
N LEU A 105 13.12 0.51 -7.40
CA LEU A 105 12.30 -0.08 -6.35
C LEU A 105 13.20 -0.64 -5.23
N SER A 106 12.91 -0.29 -3.99
CA SER A 106 13.61 -0.88 -2.84
C SER A 106 13.27 -2.37 -2.67
N ASN A 107 14.20 -3.13 -2.10
CA ASN A 107 14.00 -4.55 -1.82
C ASN A 107 12.76 -4.81 -0.95
N ALA A 108 12.51 -3.96 0.05
CA ALA A 108 11.34 -4.05 0.92
C ALA A 108 10.03 -3.89 0.13
N LEU A 109 10.00 -2.97 -0.85
CA LEU A 109 8.84 -2.77 -1.72
C LEU A 109 8.64 -3.95 -2.67
N VAL A 110 9.71 -4.46 -3.29
CA VAL A 110 9.64 -5.66 -4.14
C VAL A 110 9.11 -6.85 -3.34
N ALA A 111 9.57 -7.04 -2.11
CA ALA A 111 9.08 -8.09 -1.22
C ALA A 111 7.61 -7.90 -0.85
N ALA A 112 7.17 -6.66 -0.57
CA ALA A 112 5.78 -6.35 -0.29
C ALA A 112 4.87 -6.65 -1.49
N LEU A 113 5.29 -6.28 -2.70
CA LEU A 113 4.54 -6.57 -3.93
C LEU A 113 4.43 -8.08 -4.18
N LYS A 114 5.54 -8.82 -4.02
CA LYS A 114 5.52 -10.29 -4.11
C LYS A 114 4.56 -10.94 -3.11
N ARG A 115 4.53 -10.44 -1.86
CA ARG A 115 3.56 -10.90 -0.85
C ARG A 115 2.12 -10.57 -1.27
N ALA A 116 1.86 -9.36 -1.76
CA ALA A 116 0.53 -8.97 -2.24
C ALA A 116 0.05 -9.87 -3.39
N GLN A 117 0.92 -10.19 -4.34
CA GLN A 117 0.61 -11.14 -5.43
C GLN A 117 0.32 -12.55 -4.89
N ALA A 118 1.11 -13.04 -3.94
CA ALA A 118 0.84 -14.33 -3.29
C ALA A 118 -0.51 -14.34 -2.57
N HIS A 119 -0.89 -13.23 -1.91
CA HIS A 119 -2.21 -13.07 -1.29
C HIS A 119 -3.35 -13.07 -2.31
N GLN A 120 -3.20 -12.40 -3.46
CA GLN A 120 -4.21 -12.42 -4.53
C GLN A 120 -4.48 -13.84 -5.03
N ARG A 121 -3.42 -14.64 -5.22
CA ARG A 121 -3.56 -16.05 -5.64
C ARG A 121 -4.33 -16.89 -4.62
N ARG A 122 -4.13 -16.65 -3.32
CA ARG A 122 -4.86 -17.36 -2.24
C ARG A 122 -6.32 -16.92 -2.12
N GLY A 123 -6.58 -15.61 -2.21
CA GLY A 123 -7.94 -15.06 -2.12
C GLY A 123 -8.88 -15.52 -3.25
N CYS A 124 -8.34 -15.86 -4.43
CA CYS A 124 -9.11 -16.46 -5.52
C CYS A 124 -9.71 -17.82 -5.13
N VAL A 125 -8.96 -18.65 -4.39
CA VAL A 125 -9.38 -20.00 -4.00
C VAL A 125 -10.42 -19.94 -2.87
N GLU A 126 -10.25 -19.03 -1.91
CA GLU A 126 -11.18 -18.87 -0.79
C GLU A 126 -12.56 -18.34 -1.23
N GLN A 127 -12.60 -17.42 -2.21
CA GLN A 127 -13.86 -16.95 -2.79
C GLN A 127 -14.64 -18.06 -3.50
N GLN A 128 -13.97 -18.97 -4.22
CA GLN A 128 -14.63 -20.12 -4.86
C GLN A 128 -15.22 -21.11 -3.84
N GLN A 129 -14.52 -21.38 -2.72
CA GLN A 129 -15.05 -22.26 -1.67
C GLN A 129 -16.25 -21.66 -0.93
N SER A 130 -16.25 -20.35 -0.68
CA SER A 130 -17.38 -19.67 0.00
C SER A 130 -18.67 -19.62 -0.82
N GLN A 131 -18.61 -19.78 -2.15
CA GLN A 131 -19.78 -19.76 -3.03
C GLN A 131 -20.40 -21.15 -3.26
N GLN A 132 -19.70 -22.23 -2.89
CA GLN A 132 -20.16 -23.62 -3.08
C GLN A 132 -20.85 -24.21 -1.83
N ASN A 133 -20.92 -23.47 -0.72
CA ASN A 133 -21.53 -23.93 0.54
C ASN A 133 -22.77 -23.11 0.93
N GLN A 134 -23.72 -22.95 0.00
CA GLN A 134 -25.12 -22.63 0.31
C GLN A 134 -25.84 -23.96 0.57
N PRO A 135 -26.28 -24.28 1.81
CA PRO A 135 -27.11 -25.45 2.03
C PRO A 135 -28.48 -25.17 1.43
N PHE A 136 -28.85 -25.93 0.40
CA PHE A 136 -30.21 -26.02 -0.10
C PHE A 136 -31.07 -26.61 1.02
N LEU A 137 -31.64 -25.76 1.88
CA LEU A 137 -32.65 -26.17 2.85
C LEU A 137 -33.91 -26.54 2.06
N ALA A 138 -33.98 -27.82 1.67
CA ALA A 138 -35.18 -28.43 1.14
C ALA A 138 -36.24 -28.45 2.25
N VAL A 139 -37.27 -27.61 2.06
CA VAL A 139 -38.54 -27.71 2.77
C VAL A 139 -39.19 -29.03 2.35
N LYS A 140 -39.53 -29.85 3.34
CA LYS A 140 -40.48 -30.96 3.25
C LYS A 140 -41.63 -30.65 4.19
#